data_AF-A0A454TLR5-F1
#
_entry.id   AF-A0A454TLR5-F1
#
_cell.length_a   1.000
_cell.length_b   1.000
_cell.length_c   1.000
_cell.angle_alpha   90.00
_cell.angle_beta   90.00
_cell.angle_gamma   90.00
#
_symmetry.space_group_name_H-M   'P 1'
#
loop_
_entity.id
_entity.type
_entity.pdbx_description
1 polymer ?
#
loop_
_entity_poly.entity_id
_entity_poly.type
_entity_poly.pdbx_seq_one_letter_code
_entity_poly.pdbx_strand_id
1 'polypeptide(L)' 'MTAEQLARWIDKHHPAEPTLVNEDGTLTVSVECFHSPTGKRSVERSVIPATLIAARDWLGY' A
#
# COMPACT_ATOMS: atom_id res chain seq x y z
N MET A 1 -5.78 -12.43 -10.27
CA MET A 1 -4.79 -11.36 -10.05
C MET A 1 -3.66 -11.96 -9.24
N THR A 2 -2.43 -11.95 -9.74
CA THR A 2 -1.25 -12.38 -8.98
C THR A 2 -0.81 -11.28 -7.99
N ALA A 3 0.05 -11.60 -7.02
CA ALA A 3 0.55 -10.63 -6.05
C ALA A 3 1.29 -9.46 -6.72
N GLU A 4 2.04 -9.71 -7.80
CA GLU A 4 2.69 -8.68 -8.60
C GLU A 4 1.70 -7.79 -9.38
N GLN A 5 0.63 -8.39 -9.92
CA GLN A 5 -0.45 -7.62 -10.55
C GLN A 5 -1.18 -6.74 -9.52
N LEU A 6 -1.33 -7.24 -8.29
CA LEU A 6 -1.94 -6.50 -7.20
C LEU A 6 -1.04 -5.36 -6.72
N ALA A 7 0.25 -5.60 -6.53
CA ALA A 7 1.22 -4.55 -6.21
C ALA A 7 1.23 -3.45 -7.27
N ARG A 8 1.23 -3.81 -8.56
CA ARG A 8 1.16 -2.84 -9.67
C ARG A 8 -0.18 -2.11 -9.76
N TRP A 9 -1.26 -2.73 -9.29
CA TRP A 9 -2.56 -2.08 -9.18
C TRP A 9 -2.57 -1.06 -8.02
N ILE A 10 -2.03 -1.42 -6.86
CA ILE A 10 -1.86 -0.50 -5.72
C ILE A 10 -0.94 0.66 -6.11
N ASP A 11 0.13 0.40 -6.85
CA ASP A 11 1.06 1.42 -7.35
C ASP A 11 0.39 2.47 -8.25
N LYS A 12 -0.64 2.07 -9.03
CA LYS A 12 -1.47 3.02 -9.81
C LYS A 12 -2.28 3.99 -8.95
N HIS A 13 -2.51 3.68 -7.68
CA HIS A 13 -3.18 4.58 -6.74
C HIS A 13 -2.22 5.60 -6.11
N HIS A 14 -0.99 5.72 -6.62
CA HIS A 14 0.03 6.66 -6.16
C HIS A 14 0.35 6.53 -4.66
N PRO A 15 0.82 5.35 -4.19
CA PRO A 15 1.34 5.20 -2.84
C PRO A 15 2.61 6.03 -2.66
N ALA A 16 2.98 6.28 -1.40
CA ALA A 16 4.18 7.05 -1.05
C ALA A 16 5.47 6.45 -1.58
N GLU A 17 5.51 5.12 -1.62
CA GLU A 17 6.64 4.30 -2.02
C GLU A 17 6.11 3.10 -2.82
N PRO A 18 6.93 2.52 -3.70
CA PRO A 18 6.53 1.36 -4.48
C PRO A 18 6.12 0.19 -3.57
N THR A 19 5.03 -0.48 -3.96
CA THR A 19 4.53 -1.65 -3.21
C THR A 19 5.45 -2.84 -3.46
N LEU A 20 5.95 -3.46 -2.38
CA LEU A 20 6.82 -4.63 -2.45
C LEU A 20 6.01 -5.91 -2.26
N VAL A 21 6.32 -6.94 -3.05
CA VAL A 21 5.76 -8.28 -2.88
C VAL A 21 6.72 -9.10 -2.03
N ASN A 22 6.27 -9.56 -0.86
CA ASN A 22 7.05 -10.44 0.00
C ASN A 22 6.83 -11.90 -0.41
N GLU A 23 7.85 -12.74 -0.27
CA GLU A 23 7.79 -14.18 -0.61
C GLU A 23 6.80 -14.97 0.27
N ASP A 24 6.42 -14.41 1.42
CA ASP A 24 5.44 -14.97 2.37
C ASP A 24 3.98 -14.80 1.91
N GLY A 25 3.74 -14.17 0.75
CA GLY A 25 2.38 -13.90 0.25
C GLY A 25 1.73 -12.65 0.87
N THR A 26 2.55 -11.73 1.38
CA THR A 26 2.13 -10.40 1.85
C THR A 26 2.67 -9.31 0.93
N LEU A 27 2.08 -8.12 1.00
CA LEU A 27 2.50 -6.92 0.31
C LEU A 27 2.88 -5.85 1.32
N THR A 28 4.01 -5.20 1.11
CA THR A 28 4.41 -4.01 1.86
C THR A 28 3.93 -2.79 1.09
N VAL A 29 2.91 -2.14 1.63
CA VAL A 29 2.27 -0.94 1.06
C VAL A 29 2.68 0.29 1.86
N SER A 30 2.72 1.44 1.20
CA SER A 30 3.14 2.69 1.83
C SER A 30 2.14 3.80 1.54
N VAL A 31 1.67 4.49 2.58
CA VAL A 31 0.73 5.61 2.47
C VAL A 31 1.39 6.90 2.91
N GLU A 32 1.17 7.98 2.15
CA GLU A 32 1.54 9.32 2.59
C GLU A 32 0.48 9.81 3.56
N CYS A 33 0.83 9.92 4.83
CA CYS A 33 -0.01 10.56 5.81
C CYS A 33 0.36 12.05 5.89
N PHE A 34 -0.60 12.92 5.57
CA PHE A 34 -0.40 14.36 5.67
C PHE A 34 -0.80 14.84 7.06
N HIS A 35 0.19 15.24 7.86
CA HIS A 35 -0.04 15.71 9.21
C HIS A 35 -0.43 17.20 9.18
N SER A 36 -1.73 17.47 9.09
CA SER A 36 -2.31 18.83 8.93
C SER A 36 -1.78 19.90 9.91
N PRO A 37 -1.53 19.63 11.21
CA PRO A 37 -1.05 20.69 12.12
C PRO A 37 0.45 21.03 12.02
N THR A 38 1.27 20.25 11.32
CA THR A 38 2.72 20.52 11.17
C THR A 38 3.17 20.63 9.70
N GLY A 39 2.28 20.36 8.74
CA GLY A 39 2.62 20.33 7.32
C GLY A 39 3.64 19.25 6.96
N LYS A 40 3.93 18.32 7.88
CA LYS A 40 4.87 17.22 7.66
C LYS A 40 4.16 16.09 6.92
N ARG A 41 4.85 15.59 5.90
CA ARG A 41 4.50 14.34 5.23
C ARG A 41 5.22 13.22 5.96
N SER A 42 4.47 12.25 6.44
CA SER A 42 5.02 11.03 7.03
C SER A 42 4.63 9.86 6.15
N VAL A 43 5.59 9.02 5.82
CA VAL A 43 5.32 7.79 5.08
C VAL A 43 5.09 6.68 6.08
N GLU A 44 3.88 6.14 6.10
CA GLU A 44 3.54 4.99 6.92
C GLU A 44 3.61 3.74 6.05
N ARG A 45 4.39 2.75 6.50
CA ARG A 45 4.52 1.45 5.83
C ARG A 45 3.68 0.43 6.58
N SER A 46 2.85 -0.29 5.86
CA SER A 46 2.00 -1.35 6.40
C SER A 46 2.21 -2.64 5.62
N VAL A 47 2.07 -3.78 6.29
CA VAL A 47 2.12 -5.09 5.66
C VAL A 47 0.70 -5.64 5.61
N ILE A 48 0.21 -5.87 4.40
CA ILE A 48 -1.13 -6.43 4.15
C ILE A 48 -0.99 -7.79 3.46
N PRO A 49 -1.93 -8.73 3.61
CA PRO A 49 -1.89 -9.95 2.81
C PRO A 49 -2.08 -9.63 1.33
N ALA A 50 -1.44 -10.39 0.43
CA ALA A 50 -1.49 -10.18 -1.03
C ALA A 50 -2.82 -10.61 -1.65
N THR A 51 -3.92 -10.11 -1.09
CA THR A 51 -5.29 -10.39 -1.49
C THR A 51 -5.99 -9.11 -1.89
N LEU A 52 -6.87 -9.21 -2.89
CA LEU A 52 -7.60 -8.06 -3.41
C LEU A 52 -8.53 -7.45 -2.36
N ILE A 53 -9.05 -8.27 -1.44
CA ILE A 53 -9.90 -7.84 -0.32
C ILE A 53 -9.09 -6.94 0.62
N ALA A 54 -7.90 -7.37 1.04
CA ALA A 54 -7.06 -6.58 1.92
C ALA A 54 -6.54 -5.30 1.26
N ALA A 55 -6.23 -5.35 -0.04
CA ALA A 55 -5.85 -4.15 -0.79
C ALA A 55 -7.01 -3.13 -0.89
N ARG A 56 -8.24 -3.60 -1.08
CA ARG A 56 -9.44 -2.74 -1.10
C ARG A 56 -9.75 -2.17 0.28
N ASP A 57 -9.71 -3.01 1.31
CA ASP A 57 -9.89 -2.59 2.71
C ASP A 57 -8.87 -1.51 3.09
N TRP A 58 -7.61 -1.71 2.71
CA TRP A 58 -6.55 -0.73 2.93
C TRP A 58 -6.75 0.58 2.16
N LEU A 59 -7.26 0.52 0.93
CA LEU A 59 -7.59 1.71 0.11
C LEU A 59 -8.91 2.38 0.51
N GLY A 60 -9.73 1.77 1.36
CA GLY A 60 -11.06 2.28 1.76
C GLY A 60 -12.17 2.06 0.73
N TYR A 61 -12.12 0.97 -0.06
CA TYR A 61 -13.09 0.57 -1.09
C TYR A 61 -14.17 -0.42 -0.64
#